data_AF-A0A2S9FAC4-F1
#
_entry.id   AF-A0A2S9FAC4-F1
#
_cell.length_a   1.000
_cell.length_b   1.000
_cell.length_c   1.000
_cell.angle_alpha   90.00
_cell.angle_beta   90.00
_cell.angle_gamma   90.00
#
_symmetry.space_group_name_H-M   'P 1'
#
loop_
_entity.id
_entity.type
_entity.pdbx_description
1 polymer ?
#
loop_
_entity_poly.entity_id
_entity_poly.type
_entity_poly.pdbx_seq_one_letter_code
_entity_poly.pdbx_strand_id
1 'polypeptide(L)'
;MPMLFTPEYTTVARRSIGDDRTLSVGLYAVLDEDPVRARTTARQPLTFLTSMASYQRSLGRQQFSAVDVAGISDHLVDTLVAWGTPADVIGHAERLRAAGADHVHLTVLGENAQPTGLSAARRLAAEFG
;
A
#
# COMPACT_ATOMS: atom_id res chain seq x y z
N MET A 1 6.42 -5.24 -10.58
CA MET A 1 5.07 -5.33 -9.98
C MET A 1 4.62 -3.92 -9.64
N PRO A 2 3.43 -3.47 -10.03
CA PRO A 2 2.97 -2.12 -9.67
C PRO A 2 2.69 -2.06 -8.16
N MET A 3 3.26 -1.08 -7.48
CA MET A 3 3.05 -0.80 -6.07
C MET A 3 2.76 0.68 -5.88
N LEU A 4 2.19 1.04 -4.72
CA LEU A 4 1.79 2.42 -4.39
C LEU A 4 0.68 2.96 -5.30
N PHE A 5 -0.37 2.16 -5.49
CA PHE A 5 -1.58 2.59 -6.20
C PHE A 5 -2.74 2.80 -5.23
N THR A 6 -3.48 3.90 -5.43
CA THR A 6 -4.76 4.11 -4.76
C THR A 6 -5.86 3.23 -5.40
N PRO A 7 -6.99 3.01 -4.72
CA PRO A 7 -8.16 2.37 -5.34
C PRO A 7 -8.63 3.09 -6.61
N GLU A 8 -8.64 4.41 -6.63
CA GLU A 8 -9.05 5.21 -7.79
C GLU A 8 -8.13 4.96 -8.98
N TYR A 9 -6.82 4.94 -8.74
CA TYR A 9 -5.85 4.66 -9.80
C TYR A 9 -5.88 3.20 -10.25
N THR A 10 -6.20 2.27 -9.34
CA THR A 10 -6.44 0.86 -9.67
C THR A 10 -7.62 0.72 -10.64
N THR A 11 -8.69 1.50 -10.45
CA THR A 11 -9.83 1.55 -11.39
C THR A 11 -9.39 2.06 -12.77
N VAL A 12 -8.57 3.10 -12.81
CA VAL A 12 -8.00 3.62 -14.07
C VAL A 12 -7.13 2.56 -14.75
N ALA A 13 -6.30 1.85 -14.00
CA ALA A 13 -5.45 0.78 -14.51
C ALA A 13 -6.29 -0.37 -15.08
N ARG A 14 -7.34 -0.81 -14.37
CA ARG A 14 -8.30 -1.82 -14.85
C ARG A 14 -8.91 -1.43 -16.19
N ARG A 15 -9.46 -0.22 -16.29
CA ARG A 15 -10.04 0.30 -17.55
C ARG A 15 -9.03 0.35 -18.69
N SER A 16 -7.77 0.60 -18.39
CA SER A 16 -6.71 0.74 -19.39
C SER A 16 -6.24 -0.60 -19.97
N ILE A 17 -6.25 -1.67 -19.16
CA ILE A 17 -5.78 -3.00 -19.59
C ILE A 17 -6.92 -3.91 -20.08
N GLY A 18 -8.18 -3.58 -19.75
CA GLY A 18 -9.36 -4.38 -20.05
C GLY A 18 -9.62 -5.49 -19.02
N ASP A 19 -10.79 -6.12 -19.10
CA ASP A 19 -11.23 -7.13 -18.13
C ASP A 19 -10.59 -8.51 -18.38
N ASP A 20 -10.09 -8.76 -19.59
CA ASP A 20 -9.48 -10.06 -19.97
C ASP A 20 -8.05 -10.26 -19.45
N ARG A 21 -7.45 -9.24 -18.82
CA ARG A 21 -6.06 -9.28 -18.35
C ARG A 21 -5.97 -9.26 -16.84
N THR A 22 -5.03 -10.03 -16.29
CA THR A 22 -4.78 -10.06 -14.86
C THR A 22 -4.15 -8.75 -14.36
N LEU A 23 -4.78 -8.10 -13.39
CA LEU A 23 -4.24 -6.96 -12.65
C LEU A 23 -3.75 -7.40 -11.27
N SER A 24 -2.44 -7.46 -11.09
CA SER A 24 -1.82 -7.67 -9.77
C SER A 24 -1.30 -6.34 -9.22
N VAL A 25 -1.72 -5.97 -8.00
CA VAL A 25 -1.34 -4.73 -7.30
C VAL A 25 -0.63 -5.07 -6.00
N GLY A 26 0.47 -4.37 -5.71
CA GLY A 26 1.19 -4.51 -4.46
C GLY A 26 0.79 -3.47 -3.44
N LEU A 27 0.64 -3.92 -2.20
CA LEU A 27 0.29 -3.11 -1.04
C LEU A 27 1.34 -3.33 0.05
N TYR A 28 1.99 -2.25 0.47
CA TYR A 28 2.77 -2.29 1.70
C TYR A 28 1.82 -2.32 2.90
N ALA A 29 2.20 -3.11 3.90
CA ALA A 29 1.44 -3.25 5.13
C ALA A 29 2.33 -3.08 6.36
N VAL A 30 1.86 -2.43 7.42
CA VAL A 30 2.53 -2.39 8.74
C VAL A 30 1.54 -2.85 9.81
N LEU A 31 1.83 -3.95 10.49
CA LEU A 31 0.97 -4.45 11.57
C LEU A 31 1.32 -3.76 12.88
N ASP A 32 0.81 -2.54 13.04
CA ASP A 32 1.06 -1.68 14.17
C ASP A 32 -0.06 -0.65 14.32
N GLU A 33 -0.71 -0.63 15.48
CA GLU A 33 -1.83 0.28 15.78
C GLU A 33 -1.35 1.67 16.25
N ASP A 34 -0.06 1.81 16.58
CA ASP A 34 0.51 3.11 16.90
C ASP A 34 0.80 3.90 15.61
N PRO A 35 0.11 5.03 15.35
CA PRO A 35 0.23 5.77 14.10
C PRO A 35 1.65 6.34 13.89
N VAL A 36 2.34 6.74 14.94
CA VAL A 36 3.69 7.33 14.83
C VAL A 36 4.68 6.25 14.42
N ARG A 37 4.64 5.09 15.09
CA ARG A 37 5.52 3.96 14.75
C ARG A 37 5.18 3.38 13.38
N ALA A 38 3.91 3.17 13.08
CA ALA A 38 3.46 2.63 11.80
C ALA A 38 3.92 3.49 10.62
N ARG A 39 3.68 4.81 10.69
CA ARG A 39 4.09 5.73 9.63
C ARG A 39 5.60 5.87 9.52
N THR A 40 6.33 5.79 10.63
CA THR A 40 7.79 5.81 10.63
C THR A 40 8.35 4.63 9.82
N THR A 41 7.85 3.42 10.08
CA THR A 41 8.22 2.22 9.32
C THR A 41 7.81 2.33 7.85
N ALA A 42 6.59 2.79 7.57
CA ALA A 42 6.09 2.95 6.21
C ALA A 42 6.93 3.93 5.37
N ARG A 43 7.47 4.99 5.98
CA ARG A 43 8.30 5.99 5.30
C ARG A 43 9.65 5.49 4.81
N GLN A 44 10.15 4.38 5.34
CA GLN A 44 11.47 3.87 4.99
C GLN A 44 11.59 3.50 3.51
N PRO A 45 10.77 2.57 2.96
CA PRO A 45 10.81 2.29 1.53
C PRO A 45 10.33 3.51 0.71
N LEU A 46 9.38 4.30 1.23
CA LEU A 46 8.86 5.46 0.51
C LEU A 46 9.95 6.50 0.25
N THR A 47 10.90 6.72 1.17
CA THR A 47 12.02 7.65 0.97
C THR A 47 12.81 7.34 -0.29
N PHE A 48 13.15 6.07 -0.49
CA PHE A 48 13.85 5.64 -1.69
C PHE A 48 12.96 5.74 -2.93
N LEU A 49 11.72 5.27 -2.84
CA LEU A 49 10.81 5.23 -3.99
C LEU A 49 10.43 6.64 -4.47
N THR A 50 10.10 7.57 -3.58
CA THR A 50 9.74 8.96 -3.93
C THR A 50 10.91 9.77 -4.46
N SER A 51 12.16 9.32 -4.28
CA SER A 51 13.34 9.91 -4.94
C SER A 51 13.44 9.57 -6.43
N MET A 52 12.73 8.54 -6.90
CA MET A 52 12.76 8.12 -8.30
C MET A 52 11.76 8.92 -9.14
N ALA A 53 12.22 9.49 -10.25
CA ALA A 53 11.38 10.24 -11.18
C ALA A 53 10.18 9.44 -11.73
N SER A 54 10.30 8.11 -11.87
CA SER A 54 9.20 7.24 -12.30
C SER A 54 8.05 7.21 -11.28
N TYR A 55 8.39 7.11 -9.99
CA TYR A 55 7.42 7.12 -8.89
C TYR A 55 6.82 8.51 -8.68
N GLN A 56 7.62 9.57 -8.73
CA GLN A 56 7.10 10.95 -8.67
C GLN A 56 6.06 11.20 -9.76
N ARG A 57 6.34 10.80 -11.01
CA ARG A 57 5.37 10.89 -12.11
C ARG A 57 4.13 10.03 -11.85
N SER A 58 4.28 8.85 -11.27
CA SER A 58 3.15 7.98 -10.94
C SER A 58 2.27 8.58 -9.86
N LEU A 59 2.86 9.11 -8.79
CA LEU A 59 2.15 9.77 -7.70
C LEU A 59 1.45 11.05 -8.19
N GLY A 60 2.07 11.80 -9.11
CA GLY A 60 1.42 12.93 -9.77
C GLY A 60 0.18 12.53 -10.59
N ARG A 61 0.19 11.40 -11.29
CA ARG A 61 -1.01 10.86 -11.97
C ARG A 61 -2.12 10.45 -10.99
N GLN A 62 -1.74 10.16 -9.76
CA GLN A 62 -2.65 9.83 -8.64
C GLN A 62 -3.06 11.06 -7.83
N GLN A 63 -2.76 12.26 -8.33
CA GLN A 63 -3.15 13.55 -7.75
C GLN A 63 -2.51 13.88 -6.39
N PHE A 64 -1.41 13.21 -6.00
CA PHE A 64 -0.61 13.66 -4.87
C PHE A 64 0.13 14.95 -5.19
N SER A 65 0.16 15.88 -4.24
CA SER A 65 0.88 17.13 -4.40
C SER A 65 2.40 16.91 -4.33
N ALA A 66 3.18 17.81 -4.93
CA ALA A 66 4.64 17.77 -4.82
C ALA A 66 5.10 17.87 -3.36
N VAL A 67 4.34 18.57 -2.50
CA VAL A 67 4.60 18.70 -1.06
C VAL A 67 4.41 17.36 -0.36
N ASP A 68 3.32 16.64 -0.67
CA ASP A 68 3.07 15.31 -0.10
C ASP A 68 4.18 14.33 -0.45
N VAL A 69 4.64 14.35 -1.70
CA VAL A 69 5.68 13.45 -2.20
C VAL A 69 7.05 13.80 -1.61
N ALA A 70 7.42 15.09 -1.58
CA ALA A 70 8.71 15.53 -1.04
C ALA A 70 8.81 15.32 0.48
N GLY A 71 7.70 15.56 1.20
CA GLY A 71 7.65 15.40 2.65
C GLY A 71 7.27 13.99 3.12
N ILE A 72 6.85 13.10 2.20
CA ILE A 72 6.24 11.80 2.51
C ILE A 72 5.18 11.98 3.61
N SER A 73 4.20 12.83 3.31
CA SER A 73 3.21 13.30 4.28
C SER A 73 2.41 12.15 4.91
N ASP A 74 1.85 12.36 6.09
CA ASP A 74 0.95 11.38 6.72
C ASP A 74 -0.19 11.00 5.76
N HIS A 75 -0.74 11.97 5.01
CA HIS A 75 -1.75 11.70 3.99
C HIS A 75 -1.26 10.73 2.90
N LEU A 76 -0.04 10.93 2.38
CA LEU A 76 0.53 10.05 1.38
C LEU A 76 0.77 8.64 1.92
N VAL A 77 1.28 8.53 3.15
CA VAL A 77 1.50 7.25 3.83
C VAL A 77 0.16 6.53 4.02
N ASP A 78 -0.82 7.18 4.64
CA ASP A 78 -2.12 6.57 4.99
C ASP A 78 -2.92 6.16 3.75
N THR A 79 -2.67 6.81 2.60
CA THR A 79 -3.35 6.49 1.35
C THR A 79 -2.70 5.30 0.63
N LEU A 80 -1.38 5.14 0.72
CA LEU A 80 -0.62 4.17 -0.09
C LEU A 80 -0.17 2.91 0.68
N VAL A 81 -0.12 3.00 2.00
CA VAL A 81 0.35 1.94 2.88
C VAL A 81 -0.78 1.60 3.85
N ALA A 82 -1.12 0.32 3.94
CA ALA A 82 -2.06 -0.13 4.95
C ALA A 82 -1.33 -0.28 6.28
N TRP A 83 -1.90 0.22 7.37
CA TRP A 83 -1.33 0.01 8.69
C TRP A 83 -2.42 -0.04 9.75
N GLY A 84 -2.12 -0.65 10.89
CA GLY A 84 -3.06 -0.88 11.98
C GLY A 84 -3.20 -2.36 12.32
N THR A 85 -4.43 -2.76 12.60
CA THR A 85 -4.80 -4.15 12.87
C THR A 85 -4.73 -5.01 11.59
N PRO A 86 -4.73 -6.35 11.70
CA PRO A 86 -4.88 -7.22 10.53
C PRO A 86 -6.15 -6.88 9.72
N ALA A 87 -7.27 -6.59 10.39
CA ALA A 87 -8.51 -6.17 9.74
C ALA A 87 -8.37 -4.88 8.93
N ASP A 88 -7.61 -3.89 9.41
CA ASP A 88 -7.36 -2.65 8.66
C ASP A 88 -6.56 -2.92 7.38
N VAL A 89 -5.56 -3.81 7.47
CA VAL A 89 -4.74 -4.22 6.32
C VAL A 89 -5.58 -4.97 5.28
N ILE A 90 -6.39 -5.93 5.72
CA ILE A 90 -7.29 -6.67 4.82
C ILE A 90 -8.34 -5.73 4.22
N GLY A 91 -8.93 -4.84 5.01
CA GLY A 91 -9.88 -3.85 4.53
C GLY A 91 -9.29 -2.96 3.43
N HIS A 92 -8.02 -2.55 3.55
CA HIS A 92 -7.35 -1.82 2.47
C HIS A 92 -7.15 -2.69 1.23
N ALA A 93 -6.70 -3.94 1.39
CA ALA A 93 -6.55 -4.87 0.28
C ALA A 93 -7.89 -5.10 -0.46
N GLU A 94 -8.99 -5.23 0.28
CA GLU A 94 -10.34 -5.37 -0.28
C GLU A 94 -10.80 -4.12 -1.05
N ARG A 95 -10.40 -2.91 -0.64
CA ARG A 95 -10.64 -1.71 -1.46
C ARG A 95 -9.94 -1.78 -2.81
N LEU A 96 -8.72 -2.33 -2.86
CA LEU A 96 -8.00 -2.55 -4.13
C LEU A 96 -8.64 -3.67 -4.96
N ARG A 97 -9.15 -4.75 -4.32
CA ARG A 97 -9.98 -5.78 -4.98
C ARG A 97 -11.20 -5.16 -5.64
N ALA A 98 -11.98 -4.39 -4.88
CA ALA A 98 -13.20 -3.74 -5.33
C ALA A 98 -12.94 -2.72 -6.46
N ALA A 99 -11.76 -2.10 -6.46
CA ALA A 99 -11.30 -1.22 -7.54
C ALA A 99 -10.86 -1.96 -8.82
N GLY A 100 -10.89 -3.30 -8.82
CA GLY A 100 -10.65 -4.13 -9.98
C GLY A 100 -9.29 -4.82 -10.01
N ALA A 101 -8.53 -4.89 -8.91
CA ALA A 101 -7.36 -5.77 -8.87
C ALA A 101 -7.80 -7.26 -8.79
N ASP A 102 -7.13 -8.16 -9.51
CA ASP A 102 -7.33 -9.63 -9.45
C ASP A 102 -6.35 -10.36 -8.52
N HIS A 103 -5.14 -9.82 -8.29
CA HIS A 103 -4.29 -10.18 -7.12
C HIS A 103 -3.79 -8.96 -6.31
N VAL A 104 -3.92 -8.99 -4.98
CA VAL A 104 -3.27 -8.01 -4.08
C VAL A 104 -2.19 -8.77 -3.35
N HIS A 105 -0.93 -8.36 -3.54
CA HIS A 105 0.19 -8.94 -2.80
C HIS A 105 0.60 -7.99 -1.67
N LEU A 106 0.65 -8.53 -0.46
CA LEU A 106 1.05 -7.79 0.73
C LEU A 106 2.56 -7.91 0.93
N THR A 107 3.23 -6.77 1.03
CA THR A 107 4.60 -6.71 1.54
C THR A 107 4.56 -6.13 2.94
N VAL A 108 4.66 -7.00 3.96
CA VAL A 108 4.61 -6.58 5.36
C VAL A 108 5.97 -6.00 5.75
N LEU A 109 5.98 -4.73 6.08
CA LEU A 109 7.12 -3.99 6.60
C LEU A 109 7.13 -4.10 8.13
N GLY A 110 8.30 -4.07 8.72
CA GLY A 110 8.43 -4.02 10.16
C GLY A 110 9.84 -3.72 10.62
N GLU A 111 9.92 -3.06 11.77
CA GLU A 111 11.10 -2.78 12.56
C GLU A 111 10.89 -3.25 14.00
N ASN A 112 12.00 -3.51 14.71
CA ASN A 112 11.98 -3.88 16.12
C ASN A 112 11.02 -5.05 16.39
N ALA A 113 10.00 -4.83 17.20
CA ALA A 113 9.01 -5.84 17.60
C ALA A 113 7.81 -5.95 16.65
N GLN A 114 7.75 -5.19 15.56
CA GLN A 114 6.64 -5.27 14.61
C GLN A 114 6.59 -6.65 13.94
N PRO A 115 5.41 -7.29 13.82
CA PRO A 115 5.28 -8.59 13.19
C PRO A 115 5.68 -8.53 11.71
N THR A 116 6.55 -9.44 11.28
CA THR A 116 6.91 -9.65 9.87
C THR A 116 6.91 -11.14 9.53
N GLY A 117 7.13 -11.48 8.25
CA GLY A 117 7.27 -12.85 7.78
C GLY A 117 6.12 -13.75 8.22
N LEU A 118 6.46 -14.92 8.80
CA LEU A 118 5.46 -15.91 9.23
C LEU A 118 4.55 -15.41 10.36
N SER A 119 5.06 -14.56 11.26
CA SER A 119 4.25 -13.99 12.34
C SER A 119 3.15 -13.09 11.78
N ALA A 120 3.50 -12.20 10.85
CA ALA A 120 2.53 -11.36 10.16
C ALA A 120 1.56 -12.20 9.32
N ALA A 121 2.06 -13.18 8.58
CA ALA A 121 1.23 -14.05 7.75
C ALA A 121 0.16 -14.79 8.57
N ARG A 122 0.50 -15.30 9.76
CA ARG A 122 -0.46 -15.95 10.67
C ARG A 122 -1.54 -15.00 11.17
N ARG A 123 -1.17 -13.76 11.51
CA ARG A 123 -2.12 -12.74 11.98
C ARG A 123 -3.10 -12.34 10.87
N LEU A 124 -2.59 -12.14 9.66
CA LEU A 124 -3.42 -11.81 8.49
C LEU A 124 -4.31 -12.98 8.08
N ALA A 125 -3.80 -14.21 8.13
CA ALA A 125 -4.58 -15.41 7.79
C ALA A 125 -5.78 -15.63 8.72
N ALA A 126 -5.68 -15.23 9.99
CA ALA A 126 -6.76 -15.35 10.96
C ALA A 126 -8.02 -14.53 10.60
N GLU A 127 -7.89 -13.51 9.74
CA GLU A 127 -9.00 -12.69 9.25
C GLU A 127 -9.85 -13.42 8.18
N PHE A 128 -9.35 -14.53 7.62
CA PHE A 128 -10.02 -15.23 6.51
C PHE A 128 -10.86 -16.45 6.92
N GLY A 129 -10.89 -16.82 8.21
CA GLY A 129 -11.65 -17.97 8.74
C GLY A 129 -10.90 -19.29 8.69
#